data_AF-A0A965NXD1-F1
#
_entry.id   AF-A0A965NXD1-F1
#
_cell.length_a   1.000
_cell.length_b   1.000
_cell.length_c   1.000
_cell.angle_alpha   90.00
_cell.angle_beta   90.00
_cell.angle_gamma   90.00
#
_symmetry.space_group_name_H-M   'P 1'
#
loop_
_entity.id
_entity.type
_entity.pdbx_description
1 polymer ?
#
loop_
_entity_poly.entity_id
_entity_poly.type
_entity_poly.pdbx_seq_one_letter_code
_entity_poly.pdbx_strand_id
1 'polypeptide(L)'
;MKVLINPNSNPTQASTRDQYLSAPGFGKYYTDHMVVAKWNEKTGWSDATLQPYGPLTLDPATMVFHYGQEIFEGMKAYIQPDGGISLFRPEANAKRFARSAARMALPEMPVDFFLATIEALVKQDKDWVPKKVGESLYIRP
;
A
#
# COMPACT_ATOMS: atom_id res chain seq x y z
N MET A 1 13.17 -9.35 -6.88
CA MET A 1 11.79 -9.00 -7.20
C MET A 1 11.74 -7.53 -7.56
N LYS A 2 10.91 -7.16 -8.54
CA LYS A 2 10.71 -5.80 -9.02
C LYS A 2 9.28 -5.34 -8.74
N VAL A 3 9.04 -4.04 -8.83
CA VAL A 3 7.70 -3.47 -8.87
C VAL A 3 7.43 -3.00 -10.30
N LEU A 4 6.52 -3.70 -10.99
CA LEU A 4 6.05 -3.35 -12.32
C LEU A 4 5.01 -2.23 -12.22
N ILE A 5 5.10 -1.22 -13.07
CA ILE A 5 4.23 -0.04 -13.02
C ILE A 5 3.18 -0.15 -14.13
N ASN A 6 1.91 -0.26 -13.75
CA ASN A 6 0.75 -0.26 -14.63
C ASN A 6 -0.23 0.83 -14.17
N PRO A 7 -0.04 2.09 -14.58
CA PRO A 7 -0.79 3.21 -14.03
C PRO A 7 -2.26 3.19 -14.50
N ASN A 8 -3.13 3.79 -13.69
CA ASN A 8 -4.53 4.03 -13.98
C ASN A 8 -4.65 4.99 -15.17
N SER A 9 -5.28 4.51 -16.25
CA SER A 9 -5.56 5.30 -17.45
C SER A 9 -6.70 6.30 -17.28
N ASN A 10 -7.47 6.19 -16.21
CA ASN A 10 -8.56 7.10 -15.85
C ASN A 10 -8.46 7.48 -14.35
N PRO A 11 -7.42 8.22 -13.94
CA PRO A 11 -7.23 8.63 -12.55
C PRO A 11 -8.32 9.62 -12.12
N THR A 12 -8.53 9.73 -10.81
CA THR A 12 -9.45 10.69 -10.21
C THR A 12 -9.12 12.10 -10.67
N GLN A 13 -10.13 12.83 -11.16
CA GLN A 13 -9.95 14.23 -11.57
C GLN A 13 -9.41 15.06 -10.40
N ALA A 14 -8.51 16.01 -10.69
CA ALA A 14 -7.89 16.83 -9.66
C ALA A 14 -8.91 17.54 -8.75
N SER A 15 -10.00 18.05 -9.31
CA SER A 15 -11.10 18.68 -8.56
C SER A 15 -11.77 17.73 -7.57
N THR A 16 -12.02 16.48 -7.98
CA THR A 16 -12.59 15.44 -7.11
C THR A 16 -11.60 15.03 -6.01
N ARG A 17 -10.32 14.86 -6.36
CA ARG A 17 -9.26 14.56 -5.38
C ARG A 17 -9.14 15.68 -4.35
N ASP A 18 -9.12 16.94 -4.78
CA ASP A 18 -9.04 18.10 -3.89
C ASP A 18 -10.26 18.19 -2.96
N GLN A 19 -11.45 17.84 -3.45
CA GLN A 19 -12.65 17.72 -2.62
C GLN A 19 -12.47 16.64 -1.54
N TYR A 20 -11.94 15.45 -1.89
CA TYR A 20 -11.67 14.40 -0.90
C TYR A 20 -10.62 14.84 0.12
N LEU A 21 -9.54 15.49 -0.31
CA LEU A 21 -8.49 16.00 0.57
C LEU A 21 -8.94 17.17 1.46
N SER A 22 -10.04 17.85 1.13
CA SER A 22 -10.59 18.92 1.97
C SER A 22 -11.23 18.40 3.28
N ALA A 23 -11.75 17.16 3.25
CA ALA A 23 -12.37 16.48 4.38
C ALA A 23 -12.15 14.95 4.29
N PRO A 24 -10.89 14.48 4.44
CA PRO A 24 -10.53 13.10 4.09
C PRO A 24 -11.06 12.06 5.08
N GLY A 25 -11.34 12.47 6.32
CA GLY A 25 -11.67 11.53 7.40
C GLY A 25 -10.55 10.52 7.64
N PHE A 26 -10.90 9.26 7.92
CA PHE A 26 -9.95 8.16 8.03
C PHE A 26 -10.48 6.92 7.31
N GLY A 27 -9.69 6.36 6.39
CA GLY A 27 -10.04 5.12 5.67
C GLY A 27 -11.29 5.21 4.79
N LYS A 28 -11.66 6.42 4.34
CA LYS A 28 -12.89 6.69 3.60
C LYS A 28 -12.67 6.77 2.08
N TYR A 29 -11.59 7.42 1.68
CA TYR A 29 -11.20 7.60 0.28
C TYR A 29 -9.86 6.90 0.04
N TYR A 30 -9.68 6.40 -1.18
CA TYR A 30 -8.51 5.63 -1.59
C TYR A 30 -7.87 6.30 -2.81
N THR A 31 -6.58 6.10 -2.98
CA THR A 31 -5.83 6.67 -4.09
C THR A 31 -6.10 5.90 -5.39
N ASP A 32 -5.56 6.39 -6.50
CA ASP A 32 -5.86 5.85 -7.83
C ASP A 32 -5.25 4.47 -8.10
N HIS A 33 -4.31 4.04 -7.25
CA HIS A 33 -3.55 2.81 -7.42
C HIS A 33 -3.50 1.95 -6.15
N MET A 34 -3.14 0.68 -6.34
CA MET A 34 -2.76 -0.25 -5.28
C MET A 34 -1.59 -1.11 -5.75
N VAL A 35 -0.88 -1.74 -4.82
CA VAL A 35 0.18 -2.69 -5.15
C VAL A 35 -0.25 -4.11 -4.80
N VAL A 36 -0.05 -5.03 -5.74
CA VAL A 36 -0.35 -6.45 -5.58
C VAL A 36 0.92 -7.26 -5.78
N ALA A 37 1.27 -8.09 -4.79
CA ALA A 37 2.33 -9.10 -4.89
C ALA A 37 1.71 -10.48 -4.64
N LYS A 38 2.07 -11.46 -5.47
CA LYS A 38 1.56 -12.83 -5.33
C LYS A 38 2.65 -13.74 -4.78
N TRP A 39 2.24 -14.78 -4.07
CA TRP A 39 3.13 -15.82 -3.58
C TRP A 39 2.56 -17.19 -3.91
N ASN A 40 3.42 -18.15 -4.22
CA ASN A 40 3.08 -19.56 -4.19
C ASN A 40 4.28 -20.39 -3.72
N GLU A 41 4.03 -21.62 -3.29
CA GLU A 41 5.05 -22.51 -2.73
C GLU A 41 6.18 -22.85 -3.72
N LYS A 42 5.89 -22.93 -5.02
CA LYS A 42 6.85 -23.36 -6.04
C LYS A 42 7.86 -22.27 -6.39
N THR A 43 7.43 -21.01 -6.44
CA THR A 43 8.25 -19.89 -6.93
C THR A 43 8.52 -18.82 -5.88
N GLY A 44 7.90 -18.93 -4.70
CA GLY A 44 7.90 -17.89 -3.70
C GLY A 44 7.15 -16.64 -4.17
N TRP A 45 7.62 -15.48 -3.71
CA TRP A 45 7.09 -14.18 -4.10
C TRP A 45 7.39 -13.86 -5.57
N SER A 46 6.38 -13.47 -6.31
CA SER A 46 6.52 -12.91 -7.66
C SER A 46 6.97 -11.45 -7.62
N ASP A 47 7.28 -10.90 -8.78
CA ASP A 47 7.29 -9.44 -8.94
C ASP A 47 5.92 -8.87 -8.50
N ALA A 48 5.96 -7.66 -7.92
CA ALA A 48 4.77 -6.92 -7.55
C ALA A 48 4.31 -6.04 -8.71
N THR A 49 3.03 -5.72 -8.76
CA THR A 49 2.46 -4.81 -9.75
C THR A 49 1.77 -3.67 -9.02
N LEU A 50 2.22 -2.44 -9.26
CA LEU A 50 1.41 -1.26 -9.04
C LEU A 50 0.37 -1.19 -10.17
N GLN A 51 -0.91 -1.18 -9.81
CA GLN A 51 -2.03 -1.25 -10.74
C GLN A 51 -3.16 -0.32 -10.30
N PRO A 52 -4.18 -0.08 -11.15
CA PRO A 52 -5.34 0.73 -10.76
C PRO A 52 -6.03 0.15 -9.52
N TYR A 53 -6.45 1.02 -8.61
CA TYR A 53 -7.23 0.61 -7.45
C TYR A 53 -8.56 -0.02 -7.91
N GLY A 54 -8.92 -1.16 -7.32
CA GLY A 54 -10.11 -1.89 -7.75
C GLY A 54 -10.38 -3.15 -6.93
N PRO A 55 -11.48 -3.86 -7.24
CA PRO A 55 -11.84 -5.07 -6.52
C PRO A 55 -10.80 -6.17 -6.67
N LEU A 56 -10.64 -6.98 -5.62
CA LEU A 56 -9.88 -8.22 -5.66
C LEU A 56 -10.82 -9.37 -6.03
N THR A 57 -10.38 -10.24 -6.95
CA THR A 57 -11.06 -11.50 -7.25
C THR A 57 -10.38 -12.62 -6.47
N LEU A 58 -11.13 -13.28 -5.60
CA LEU A 58 -10.66 -14.38 -4.77
C LEU A 58 -11.61 -15.57 -4.88
N ASP A 59 -11.06 -16.78 -4.76
CA ASP A 59 -11.87 -17.99 -4.67
C ASP A 59 -12.69 -17.94 -3.36
N PRO A 60 -13.98 -18.33 -3.37
CA PRO A 60 -14.80 -18.33 -2.16
C PRO A 60 -14.24 -19.17 -1.00
N ALA A 61 -13.41 -20.18 -1.28
CA ALA A 61 -12.74 -21.03 -0.30
C ALA A 61 -11.37 -20.49 0.17
N THR A 62 -10.98 -19.27 -0.22
CA THR A 62 -9.71 -18.67 0.21
C THR A 62 -9.65 -18.58 1.74
N MET A 63 -8.53 -19.02 2.34
CA MET A 63 -8.34 -19.14 3.79
C MET A 63 -8.70 -17.89 4.59
N VAL A 64 -8.51 -16.70 4.01
CA VAL A 64 -8.86 -15.41 4.63
C VAL A 64 -10.32 -15.34 5.07
N PHE A 65 -11.25 -15.91 4.29
CA PHE A 65 -12.69 -15.84 4.57
C PHE A 65 -13.18 -16.87 5.59
N HIS A 66 -12.40 -17.94 5.83
CA HIS A 66 -12.84 -19.07 6.64
C HIS A 66 -12.06 -19.21 7.96
N TYR A 67 -10.78 -18.85 7.92
CA TYR A 67 -9.86 -19.10 9.03
C TYR A 67 -9.04 -17.86 9.42
N GLY A 68 -9.34 -16.69 8.85
CA GLY A 68 -8.74 -15.41 9.23
C GLY A 68 -7.21 -15.39 9.10
N GLN A 69 -6.65 -16.15 8.16
CA GLN A 69 -5.20 -16.19 7.93
C GLN A 69 -4.75 -14.94 7.18
N GLU A 70 -4.68 -13.81 7.89
CA GLU A 70 -4.31 -12.50 7.38
C GLU A 70 -3.52 -11.70 8.40
N ILE A 71 -2.78 -10.70 7.90
CA ILE A 71 -2.03 -9.71 8.68
C ILE A 71 -2.14 -8.37 7.96
N PHE A 72 -1.83 -7.28 8.67
CA PHE A 72 -1.78 -5.94 8.08
C PHE A 72 -0.70 -5.09 8.74
N GLU A 73 -0.42 -3.95 8.12
CA GLU A 73 0.41 -2.88 8.68
C GLU A 73 -0.27 -1.51 8.60
N GLY A 74 0.33 -0.53 9.30
CA GLY A 74 -0.13 0.85 9.29
C GLY A 74 1.01 1.83 9.38
N MET A 75 1.19 2.63 8.33
CA MET A 75 2.15 3.73 8.31
C MET A 75 1.60 4.93 7.55
N LYS A 76 2.39 6.01 7.49
CA LYS A 76 1.96 7.29 6.94
C LYS A 76 3.06 7.91 6.08
N ALA A 77 2.63 8.56 5.00
CA ALA A 77 3.43 9.48 4.21
C ALA A 77 3.03 10.93 4.54
N TYR A 78 4.04 11.78 4.69
CA TYR A 78 3.88 13.18 5.09
C TYR A 78 4.61 14.08 4.11
N ILE A 79 3.94 15.16 3.67
CA ILE A 79 4.63 16.25 2.98
C ILE A 79 5.63 16.89 3.95
N GLN A 80 6.79 17.27 3.44
CA GLN A 80 7.83 17.99 4.16
C GLN A 80 7.85 19.47 3.74
N PRO A 81 8.42 20.37 4.56
CA PRO A 81 8.51 21.79 4.22
C PRO A 81 9.24 22.10 2.90
N ASP A 82 10.14 21.22 2.46
CA ASP A 82 10.87 21.32 1.19
C ASP A 82 10.08 20.79 -0.02
N GLY A 83 8.84 20.32 0.19
CA GLY A 83 8.00 19.71 -0.83
C GLY A 83 8.26 18.22 -1.06
N GLY A 84 9.25 17.63 -0.38
CA GLY A 84 9.48 16.19 -0.38
C GLY A 84 8.39 15.41 0.36
N ILE A 85 8.39 14.09 0.20
CA ILE A 85 7.51 13.18 0.96
C ILE A 85 8.39 12.26 1.79
N SER A 86 8.08 12.14 3.08
CA SER A 86 8.78 11.25 3.99
C SER A 86 7.86 10.19 4.59
N LEU A 87 8.44 9.01 4.81
CA LEU A 87 7.85 7.92 5.58
C LEU A 87 8.49 7.89 6.96
N PHE A 88 7.71 7.67 8.01
CA PHE A 88 8.25 7.58 9.36
C PHE A 88 8.57 6.13 9.74
N ARG A 89 9.86 5.80 9.81
CA ARG A 89 10.40 4.47 10.19
C ARG A 89 9.79 3.29 9.42
N PRO A 90 9.63 3.35 8.08
CA PRO A 90 8.97 2.30 7.31
C PRO A 90 9.64 0.92 7.46
N GLU A 91 10.96 0.87 7.72
CA GLU A 91 11.71 -0.37 7.96
C GLU A 91 11.23 -1.10 9.23
N ALA A 92 10.79 -0.36 10.24
CA ALA A 92 10.27 -0.94 11.48
C ALA A 92 8.90 -1.62 11.23
N ASN A 93 8.05 -1.00 10.40
CA ASN A 93 6.80 -1.59 9.94
C ASN A 93 7.06 -2.83 9.06
N ALA A 94 7.98 -2.76 8.10
CA ALA A 94 8.34 -3.90 7.24
C ALA A 94 8.83 -5.12 8.07
N LYS A 95 9.71 -4.87 9.04
CA LYS A 95 10.17 -5.91 9.99
C LYS A 95 9.03 -6.46 10.84
N ARG A 96 8.05 -5.64 11.21
CA ARG A 96 6.89 -6.09 11.98
C ARG A 96 5.93 -6.91 11.11
N PHE A 97 5.71 -6.52 9.86
CA PHE A 97 4.95 -7.28 8.88
C PHE A 97 5.52 -8.69 8.70
N ALA A 98 6.85 -8.82 8.50
CA ALA A 98 7.52 -10.12 8.40
C ALA A 98 7.33 -10.97 9.67
N ARG A 99 7.51 -10.39 10.87
CA ARG A 99 7.26 -11.11 12.14
C ARG A 99 5.80 -11.56 12.29
N SER A 100 4.84 -10.72 11.88
CA SER A 100 3.42 -11.09 11.89
C SER A 100 3.14 -12.23 10.92
N ALA A 101 3.77 -12.23 9.74
CA ALA A 101 3.66 -13.32 8.77
C ALA A 101 4.15 -14.64 9.35
N ALA A 102 5.35 -14.65 9.95
CA ALA A 102 5.89 -15.81 10.64
C ALA A 102 4.94 -16.32 11.74
N ARG A 103 4.36 -15.41 12.53
CA ARG A 103 3.41 -15.76 13.59
C ARG A 103 2.13 -16.41 13.07
N MET A 104 1.65 -15.97 11.91
CA MET A 104 0.43 -16.45 11.25
C MET A 104 0.66 -17.58 10.24
N ALA A 105 1.88 -18.14 10.20
CA ALA A 105 2.29 -19.15 9.23
C ALA A 105 2.04 -18.71 7.77
N LEU A 106 2.24 -17.41 7.50
CA LEU A 106 2.25 -16.82 6.16
C LEU A 106 3.70 -16.66 5.67
N PRO A 107 3.93 -16.63 4.34
CA PRO A 107 5.25 -16.37 3.79
C PRO A 107 5.74 -14.97 4.16
N GLU A 108 6.96 -14.88 4.69
CA GLU A 108 7.58 -13.60 5.02
C GLU A 108 7.98 -12.84 3.75
N MET A 109 7.58 -11.57 3.63
CA MET A 109 8.05 -10.69 2.56
C MET A 109 9.41 -10.07 2.96
N PRO A 110 10.44 -10.11 2.09
CA PRO A 110 11.70 -9.44 2.38
C PRO A 110 11.51 -7.93 2.63
N VAL A 111 12.20 -7.40 3.64
CA VAL A 111 12.06 -6.00 4.09
C VAL A 111 12.26 -5.01 2.94
N ASP A 112 13.32 -5.17 2.15
CA ASP A 112 13.62 -4.25 1.05
C ASP A 112 12.56 -4.31 -0.05
N PHE A 113 11.95 -5.49 -0.27
CA PHE A 113 10.88 -5.62 -1.26
C PHE A 113 9.58 -4.97 -0.77
N PHE A 114 9.25 -5.13 0.51
CA PHE A 114 8.16 -4.41 1.14
C PHE A 114 8.36 -2.89 1.02
N LEU A 115 9.55 -2.37 1.30
CA LEU A 115 9.81 -0.92 1.16
C LEU A 115 9.66 -0.45 -0.29
N ALA A 116 10.15 -1.24 -1.25
CA ALA A 116 10.01 -0.93 -2.67
C ALA A 116 8.54 -0.82 -3.13
N THR A 117 7.63 -1.65 -2.61
CA THR A 117 6.20 -1.56 -2.95
C THR A 117 5.57 -0.28 -2.39
N ILE A 118 5.89 0.07 -1.14
CA ILE A 118 5.42 1.30 -0.50
C ILE A 118 5.92 2.53 -1.23
N GLU A 119 7.20 2.58 -1.55
CA GLU A 119 7.79 3.70 -2.27
C GLU A 119 7.20 3.87 -3.67
N ALA A 120 6.98 2.77 -4.41
CA ALA A 120 6.38 2.83 -5.73
C ALA A 120 4.97 3.43 -5.66
N LEU A 121 4.15 3.00 -4.69
CA LEU A 121 2.80 3.52 -4.51
C LEU A 121 2.81 5.00 -4.15
N VAL A 122 3.61 5.40 -3.16
CA VAL A 122 3.66 6.80 -2.70
C VAL A 122 4.23 7.72 -3.78
N LYS A 123 5.20 7.27 -4.59
CA LYS A 123 5.73 8.05 -5.71
C LYS A 123 4.67 8.25 -6.81
N GLN A 124 3.90 7.20 -7.11
CA GLN A 124 2.85 7.27 -8.13
C GLN A 124 1.69 8.16 -7.67
N ASP A 125 1.23 7.98 -6.43
CA ASP A 125 0.08 8.68 -5.85
C ASP A 125 0.49 9.91 -5.02
N LYS A 126 1.65 10.52 -5.31
CA LYS A 126 2.20 11.63 -4.54
C LYS A 126 1.23 12.80 -4.35
N ASP A 127 0.36 13.05 -5.33
CA ASP A 127 -0.61 14.15 -5.28
C ASP A 127 -1.75 13.89 -4.28
N TRP A 128 -1.92 12.65 -3.82
CA TRP A 128 -2.86 12.28 -2.77
C TRP A 128 -2.30 12.52 -1.36
N VAL A 129 -1.02 12.91 -1.23
CA VAL A 129 -0.45 13.26 0.07
C VAL A 129 -0.97 14.63 0.50
N PRO A 130 -1.71 14.73 1.63
CA PRO A 130 -2.24 16.00 2.09
C PRO A 130 -1.15 17.02 2.37
N LYS A 131 -1.42 18.29 2.06
CA LYS A 131 -0.46 19.39 2.21
C LYS A 131 -0.56 20.13 3.54
N LYS A 132 -1.62 19.89 4.33
CA LYS A 132 -1.86 20.57 5.59
C LYS A 132 -1.10 19.90 6.73
N VAL A 133 -0.56 20.72 7.64
CA VAL A 133 0.07 20.24 8.86
C VAL A 133 -0.93 19.45 9.69
N GLY A 134 -0.53 18.27 10.16
CA GLY A 134 -1.37 17.36 10.95
C GLY A 134 -2.15 16.34 10.11
N GLU A 135 -2.16 16.47 8.78
CA GLU A 135 -2.75 15.50 7.85
C GLU A 135 -1.66 14.61 7.22
N SER A 136 -2.05 13.44 6.73
CA SER A 136 -1.12 12.45 6.17
C SER A 136 -1.84 11.48 5.25
N LEU A 137 -1.13 10.91 4.28
CA LEU A 137 -1.62 9.76 3.53
C LEU A 137 -1.34 8.49 4.35
N TYR A 138 -2.38 7.79 4.78
CA TYR A 138 -2.25 6.52 5.48
C TYR A 138 -2.04 5.39 4.48
N ILE A 139 -1.09 4.50 4.78
CA ILE A 139 -0.69 3.38 3.95
C ILE A 139 -1.04 2.09 4.71
N ARG A 140 -1.76 1.18 4.04
CA ARG A 140 -2.29 -0.09 4.58
C ARG A 140 -1.74 -1.29 3.79
N PRO A 141 -0.52 -1.76 4.10
CA PRO A 141 -0.02 -3.03 3.60
C PRO A 141 -0.70 -4.21 4.28
#